data_AF-A0A1I2SDE8-F1
#
_entry.id   AF-A0A1I2SDE8-F1
#
_cell.length_a   1.000
_cell.length_b   1.000
_cell.length_c   1.000
_cell.angle_alpha   90.00
_cell.angle_beta   90.00
_cell.angle_gamma   90.00
#
_symmetry.space_group_name_H-M   'P 1'
#
loop_
_entity.id
_entity.type
_entity.pdbx_description
1 polymer ?
#
loop_
_entity_poly.entity_id
_entity_poly.type
_entity_poly.pdbx_seq_one_letter_code
_entity_poly.pdbx_strand_id
1 'polypeptide(L)' 'MGWFFAIGLAGLSLLALLASGRLPRAALEMAVAFLIAGLAGYAWQGSPDQPGHAVIAGKP' A
#
# COMPACT_ATOMS: atom_id res chain seq x y z
N MET A 1 9.16 -8.99 -2.15
CA MET A 1 7.82 -9.58 -2.39
C MET A 1 6.64 -8.77 -1.85
N GLY A 2 6.79 -8.00 -0.76
CA GLY A 2 5.66 -7.23 -0.14
C GLY A 2 4.96 -6.21 -1.07
N TRP A 3 5.69 -5.66 -2.05
CA TRP A 3 5.15 -4.74 -3.04
C TRP A 3 4.03 -5.33 -3.89
N PHE A 4 4.10 -6.62 -4.23
CA PHE A 4 3.03 -7.30 -4.99
C PHE A 4 1.72 -7.33 -4.20
N PHE A 5 1.80 -7.53 -2.89
CA PHE A 5 0.62 -7.49 -2.03
C PHE A 5 0.07 -6.08 -1.89
N ALA A 6 0.93 -5.08 -1.67
CA ALA A 6 0.50 -3.69 -1.53
C ALA A 6 -0.18 -3.17 -2.81
N ILE A 7 0.45 -3.34 -3.96
CA ILE A 7 -0.10 -2.90 -5.26
C ILE A 7 -1.32 -3.76 -5.64
N GLY A 8 -1.23 -5.08 -5.45
CA GLY A 8 -2.33 -6.00 -5.74
C GLY A 8 -3.58 -5.69 -4.94
N LEU A 9 -3.45 -5.48 -3.62
CA LEU A 9 -4.56 -5.13 -2.75
C LEU A 9 -5.15 -3.77 -3.13
N ALA A 10 -4.32 -2.75 -3.35
CA ALA A 10 -4.77 -1.42 -3.76
C ALA A 10 -5.55 -1.46 -5.09
N GLY A 11 -5.01 -2.16 -6.09
CA GLY A 11 -5.65 -2.34 -7.39
C GLY A 11 -6.97 -3.11 -7.28
N LEU A 12 -7.00 -4.21 -6.52
CA LEU A 12 -8.22 -4.98 -6.30
C LEU A 12 -9.29 -4.19 -5.56
N SER A 13 -8.94 -3.40 -4.55
CA SER A 13 -9.88 -2.51 -3.86
C SER A 13 -10.48 -1.49 -4.82
N LEU A 14 -9.67 -0.85 -5.67
CA LEU A 14 -10.17 0.10 -6.65
C LEU A 14 -11.08 -0.56 -7.68
N LEU A 15 -10.70 -1.73 -8.20
CA LEU A 15 -11.52 -2.50 -9.14
C LEU A 15 -12.85 -2.93 -8.52
N ALA A 16 -12.87 -3.34 -7.25
CA ALA A 16 -14.10 -3.68 -6.54
C ALA A 16 -15.03 -2.46 -6.40
N LEU A 17 -14.47 -1.29 -6.10
CA LEU A 17 -15.23 -0.03 -6.02
C LEU A 17 -15.79 0.39 -7.39
N LEU A 18 -15.02 0.24 -8.47
CA LEU A 18 -15.46 0.50 -9.83
C LEU A 18 -16.56 -0.46 -10.28
N ALA A 19 -16.35 -1.77 -10.06
CA ALA A 19 -17.29 -2.83 -10.43
C ALA A 19 -18.61 -2.75 -9.65
N SER A 20 -18.59 -2.17 -8.45
CA SER A 20 -19.80 -1.91 -7.67
C SER A 20 -20.77 -1.00 -8.42
N GLY A 21 -20.28 -0.01 -9.17
CA GLY A 21 -21.12 0.97 -9.90
C GLY A 21 -21.99 1.85 -8.99
N ARG A 22 -21.88 1.70 -7.66
CA ARG A 22 -22.71 2.41 -6.66
C ARG A 22 -22.15 3.76 -6.25
N LEU A 23 -20.90 4.06 -6.61
CA LEU A 23 -20.19 5.23 -6.12
C LEU A 23 -20.21 6.35 -7.16
N PRO A 24 -20.48 7.60 -6.74
CA PRO A 24 -20.31 8.75 -7.61
C PRO A 24 -18.83 8.92 -7.99
N ARG A 25 -18.56 9.53 -9.14
CA ARG A 25 -17.19 9.70 -9.64
C ARG A 25 -16.26 10.39 -8.65
N ALA A 26 -16.75 11.40 -7.92
CA ALA A 26 -15.95 12.08 -6.89
C ALA A 26 -15.46 11.12 -5.78
N ALA A 27 -16.28 10.13 -5.38
CA ALA A 27 -15.88 9.15 -4.39
C ALA A 27 -14.80 8.18 -4.93
N LEU A 28 -14.88 7.83 -6.22
CA LEU A 28 -13.85 7.02 -6.89
C LEU A 28 -12.53 7.80 -7.01
N GLU A 29 -12.58 9.08 -7.37
CA GLU A 29 -11.40 9.95 -7.44
C GLU A 29 -10.73 10.10 -6.08
N MET A 30 -11.50 10.28 -5.00
CA MET A 30 -10.97 10.26 -3.63
C MET A 30 -10.35 8.91 -3.28
N ALA A 31 -11.00 7.79 -3.61
CA ALA A 31 -10.45 6.46 -3.36
C ALA A 31 -9.09 6.27 -4.04
N VAL A 32 -8.95 6.69 -5.30
CA VAL A 32 -7.66 6.66 -6.02
C VAL A 32 -6.62 7.51 -5.30
N ALA A 33 -6.97 8.74 -4.88
CA ALA A 33 -6.06 9.62 -4.15
C ALA A 33 -5.56 8.98 -2.84
N PHE A 34 -6.46 8.36 -2.06
CA PHE A 34 -6.10 7.65 -0.84
C PHE A 34 -5.22 6.43 -1.10
N LEU A 35 -5.50 5.66 -2.15
CA LEU A 35 -4.68 4.50 -2.52
C LEU A 35 -3.26 4.91 -2.93
N ILE A 36 -3.12 5.98 -3.71
CA ILE A 36 -1.81 6.52 -4.10
C ILE A 36 -1.06 7.06 -2.88
N ALA A 37 -1.74 7.84 -2.02
CA ALA A 37 -1.14 8.37 -0.81
C ALA A 37 -0.70 7.26 0.16
N GLY A 38 -1.52 6.22 0.33
CA GLY A 38 -1.18 5.05 1.14
C GLY A 38 0.01 4.27 0.59
N LEU A 39 0.08 4.05 -0.72
CA LEU A 39 1.22 3.42 -1.38
C LEU A 39 2.49 4.25 -1.24
N ALA A 40 2.41 5.59 -1.36
CA ALA A 40 3.54 6.48 -1.15
C ALA A 40 4.01 6.45 0.31
N GLY A 41 3.09 6.45 1.28
CA GLY A 41 3.42 6.28 2.69
C GLY A 41 4.02 4.91 3.00
N TYR A 42 3.57 3.85 2.32
CA TYR A 42 4.19 2.53 2.39
C TYR A 42 5.60 2.53 1.79
N ALA A 43 5.83 3.23 0.68
CA ALA A 43 7.14 3.42 0.08
C ALA A 43 8.11 4.13 1.03
N TRP A 44 7.62 5.17 1.71
CA TRP A 44 8.41 5.95 2.67
C TRP A 44 8.89 5.12 3.85
N GLN A 45 8.12 4.10 4.26
CA GLN A 45 8.49 3.20 5.37
C GLN A 45 9.71 2.32 5.06
N GLY A 46 10.19 2.31 3.82
CA GLY A 46 11.34 1.52 3.38
C GLY A 46 10.93 0.41 2.43
N SER A 47 11.82 -0.57 2.25
CA SER A 47 11.56 -1.70 1.35
C SER A 47 11.21 -2.95 2.16
N PRO A 48 10.12 -3.67 1.81
CA PRO A 48 9.71 -4.88 2.52
C PRO A 48 10.69 -6.04 2.42
N ASP A 49 11.68 -5.93 1.53
CA ASP A 49 12.78 -6.88 1.37
C ASP A 49 14.07 -6.41 2.09
N GLN A 50 14.01 -5.37 2.93
CA GLN A 50 15.16 -4.98 3.75
C GLN A 50 15.49 -6.09 4.76
N PRO A 51 16.75 -6.58 4.79
CA PRO A 51 17.16 -7.55 5.80
C PRO A 51 17.03 -6.90 7.20
N GLY A 52 16.37 -7.60 8.12
CA GLY A 52 16.26 -7.14 9.49
C GLY A 52 17.64 -6.95 10.09
N HIS A 53 17.91 -5.77 10.64
CA HIS A 53 19.15 -5.52 11.37
C HIS A 53 19.14 -6.37 12.65
N ALA A 54 19.91 -7.47 12.65
CA ALA A 54 20.19 -8.20 13.87
C ALA A 54 20.93 -7.27 14.83
N VAL A 55 20.31 -6.95 15.96
CA VAL A 55 21.03 -6.30 17.07
C VAL A 55 22.01 -7.33 17.60
N ILE A 56 23.26 -7.26 17.14
CA ILE A 56 24.34 -7.97 17.81
C ILE A 56 24.43 -7.31 19.17
N ALA A 57 23.94 -8.02 20.20
CA ALA A 57 24.09 -7.59 21.58
C ALA A 57 25.59 -7.44 21.85
N GLY A 58 26.08 -6.21 21.77
CA GLY A 58 27.42 -5.87 22.21
C GLY A 58 27.55 -6.32 23.64
N LYS A 59 28.36 -7.34 23.86
CA LYS A 59 28.74 -7.80 25.20
C LYS A 59 29.43 -6.60 25.90
N PRO A 60 29.02 -6.23 27.12
CA PRO A 60 29.64 -5.12 27.86
C PRO A 60 31.12 -5.39 28.12
#